data_AF-A0A550J668-F1
#
_entry.id   AF-A0A550J668-F1
#
_cell.length_a   1.000
_cell.length_b   1.000
_cell.length_c   1.000
_cell.angle_alpha   90.00
_cell.angle_beta   90.00
_cell.angle_gamma   90.00
#
_symmetry.space_group_name_H-M   'P 1'
#
loop_
_entity.id
_entity.type
_entity.pdbx_description
1 polymer ?
#
loop_
_entity_poly.entity_id
_entity_poly.type
_entity_poly.pdbx_seq_one_letter_code
_entity_poly.pdbx_strand_id
1 'polypeptide(L)'
;MKIRNILCCTALLLTATTVEAADVGFNLNLNVGSRRPVYGLPAVSVPNFMIPAPPVFLAPPGLGLSIAIDIPYDMVYIDGLYYVYHGKNWHRGRHYNGPWTPVRGDLLPYGLRKHKHKDIVIHRDREYRRYREHQSRGDYRGQVYRPVDRRDRKDWDKHDRKDWDKRDRRDRDKRDRKDWDRRDRHDRDHHDRGHDRGKDKGKDRDRRHDRD
;
A
#
# COMPACT_ATOMS: atom_id res chain seq x y z
N MET A 1 -23.56 -37.65 -71.94
CA MET A 1 -23.90 -36.39 -71.25
C MET A 1 -24.30 -36.73 -69.82
N LYS A 2 -23.59 -36.18 -68.82
CA LYS A 2 -23.93 -35.94 -67.38
C LYS A 2 -24.60 -37.12 -66.61
N ILE A 3 -24.07 -37.56 -65.48
CA ILE A 3 -24.21 -36.92 -64.16
C ILE A 3 -23.02 -37.31 -63.27
N ARG A 4 -22.38 -36.32 -62.63
CA ARG A 4 -21.39 -36.51 -61.56
C ARG A 4 -22.14 -36.33 -60.23
N ASN A 5 -22.08 -37.33 -59.36
CA ASN A 5 -22.69 -37.29 -58.03
C ASN A 5 -21.96 -36.28 -57.15
N ILE A 6 -22.69 -35.23 -56.77
CA ILE A 6 -22.26 -34.21 -55.81
C ILE A 6 -22.58 -34.76 -54.40
N LEU A 7 -21.52 -35.09 -53.66
CA LEU A 7 -21.59 -35.42 -52.25
C LEU A 7 -21.60 -34.09 -51.46
N CYS A 8 -22.75 -33.73 -50.91
CA CYS A 8 -22.92 -32.51 -50.11
C CYS A 8 -23.25 -32.88 -48.66
N CYS A 9 -22.45 -32.28 -47.76
CA CYS A 9 -22.80 -31.76 -46.43
C CYS A 9 -23.38 -32.72 -45.37
N THR A 10 -22.70 -32.80 -44.21
CA THR A 10 -23.08 -32.00 -43.02
C THR A 10 -22.00 -32.13 -41.95
N ALA A 11 -21.34 -31.01 -41.60
CA ALA A 11 -20.51 -30.89 -40.42
C ALA A 11 -21.40 -30.49 -39.23
N LEU A 12 -21.47 -31.33 -38.20
CA LEU A 12 -22.15 -31.06 -36.93
C LEU A 12 -21.32 -30.05 -36.12
N LEU A 13 -21.79 -28.81 -36.02
CA LEU A 13 -21.29 -27.83 -35.05
C LEU A 13 -21.99 -28.08 -33.71
N LEU A 14 -21.28 -28.68 -32.74
CA LEU A 14 -21.68 -28.64 -31.34
C LEU A 14 -21.54 -27.21 -30.82
N THR A 15 -22.66 -26.57 -30.54
CA THR A 15 -22.70 -25.34 -29.75
C THR A 15 -22.85 -25.73 -28.28
N ALA A 16 -21.79 -25.52 -27.48
CA ALA A 16 -21.90 -25.63 -26.03
C ALA A 16 -22.65 -24.40 -25.51
N THR A 17 -23.84 -24.60 -24.96
CA THR A 17 -24.56 -23.57 -24.22
C THR A 17 -23.87 -23.37 -22.87
N THR A 18 -23.38 -22.17 -22.60
CA THR A 18 -22.92 -21.81 -21.26
C THR A 18 -24.12 -21.61 -20.36
N VAL A 19 -24.24 -22.44 -19.32
CA VAL A 19 -25.16 -22.20 -18.20
C VAL A 19 -24.66 -20.97 -17.43
N GLU A 20 -25.39 -19.86 -17.52
CA GLU A 20 -25.19 -18.76 -16.57
C GLU A 20 -25.76 -19.19 -15.22
N ALA A 21 -24.88 -19.36 -14.25
CA ALA A 21 -25.28 -19.50 -12.86
C ALA A 21 -25.86 -18.17 -12.39
N ALA A 22 -27.16 -18.14 -12.11
CA ALA A 22 -27.81 -17.03 -11.44
C ALA A 22 -27.37 -17.04 -9.96
N ASP A 23 -26.42 -16.17 -9.62
CA ASP A 23 -26.06 -15.88 -8.23
C ASP A 23 -27.23 -15.13 -7.57
N VAL A 24 -27.88 -15.81 -6.61
CA VAL A 24 -28.93 -15.21 -5.77
C VAL A 24 -28.28 -14.50 -4.58
N GLY A 25 -27.75 -13.30 -4.84
CA GLY A 25 -27.29 -12.40 -3.80
C GLY A 25 -28.47 -11.71 -3.09
N PHE A 26 -28.75 -12.10 -1.84
CA PHE A 26 -29.73 -11.41 -1.00
C PHE A 26 -29.26 -9.98 -0.69
N ASN A 27 -30.08 -8.98 -1.04
CA ASN A 27 -29.80 -7.56 -0.82
C ASN A 27 -30.65 -7.01 0.32
N LEU A 28 -30.02 -6.70 1.46
CA LEU A 28 -30.63 -5.91 2.53
C LEU A 28 -30.19 -4.45 2.38
N ASN A 29 -31.17 -3.59 2.04
CA ASN A 29 -30.96 -2.19 1.73
C ASN A 29 -31.15 -1.32 2.99
N LEU A 30 -30.14 -1.28 3.86
CA LEU A 30 -30.17 -0.47 5.09
C LEU A 30 -29.50 0.88 4.85
N ASN A 31 -30.32 1.88 4.55
CA ASN A 31 -29.90 3.24 4.24
C ASN A 31 -29.78 4.08 5.53
N VAL A 32 -28.65 4.04 6.23
CA VAL A 32 -28.37 4.90 7.38
C VAL A 32 -27.48 6.07 6.94
N GLY A 33 -28.10 7.11 6.36
CA GLY A 33 -27.39 8.32 5.95
C GLY A 33 -28.14 9.21 4.95
N SER A 34 -29.14 9.93 5.44
CA SER A 34 -29.70 11.18 4.89
C SER A 34 -29.61 11.43 3.38
N ARG A 35 -30.57 10.88 2.62
CA ARG A 35 -31.13 11.58 1.45
C ARG A 35 -32.64 11.57 1.59
N ARG A 36 -33.24 12.76 1.75
CA ARG A 36 -34.68 12.92 1.58
C ARG A 36 -35.02 12.37 0.19
N PRO A 37 -35.94 11.39 0.04
CA PRO A 37 -36.41 11.03 -1.28
C PRO A 37 -37.01 12.29 -1.89
N VAL A 38 -36.37 12.81 -2.93
CA VAL A 38 -37.01 13.83 -3.77
C VAL A 38 -38.08 13.07 -4.53
N TYR A 39 -39.33 13.24 -4.09
CA TYR A 39 -40.49 12.66 -4.75
C TYR A 39 -40.44 13.02 -6.25
N GLY A 40 -40.41 12.00 -7.12
CA GLY A 40 -40.44 12.17 -8.58
C GLY A 40 -39.13 11.85 -9.32
N LEU A 41 -38.01 11.57 -8.65
CA LEU A 41 -36.79 11.07 -9.31
C LEU A 41 -36.64 9.55 -9.08
N PRO A 42 -36.19 8.78 -10.08
CA PRO A 42 -35.90 7.36 -9.88
C PRO A 42 -34.82 7.22 -8.79
N ALA A 43 -35.07 6.34 -7.82
CA ALA A 43 -34.12 6.04 -6.77
C ALA A 43 -32.84 5.45 -7.41
N VAL A 44 -31.73 6.17 -7.30
CA VAL A 44 -30.43 5.67 -7.77
C VAL A 44 -29.92 4.64 -6.77
N SER A 45 -29.82 3.38 -7.19
CA SER A 45 -29.31 2.29 -6.37
C SER A 45 -27.84 2.51 -6.05
N VAL A 46 -27.55 2.72 -4.75
CA VAL A 46 -26.19 2.86 -4.25
C VAL A 46 -25.55 1.48 -4.08
N PRO A 47 -24.28 1.30 -4.44
CA PRO A 47 -23.60 0.03 -4.24
C PRO A 47 -23.49 -0.31 -2.76
N ASN A 48 -23.78 -1.58 -2.42
CA ASN A 48 -23.55 -2.15 -1.09
C ASN A 48 -22.73 -3.44 -1.26
N PHE A 49 -21.42 -3.30 -1.25
CA PHE A 49 -20.49 -4.43 -1.32
C PHE A 49 -19.28 -4.16 -0.43
N MET A 50 -18.58 -5.23 -0.05
CA MET A 50 -17.35 -5.17 0.72
C MET A 50 -16.22 -5.83 -0.06
N ILE A 51 -15.14 -5.08 -0.29
CA ILE A 51 -13.90 -5.62 -0.83
C ILE A 51 -13.00 -5.98 0.36
N PRO A 52 -12.63 -7.26 0.52
CA PRO A 52 -11.95 -7.76 1.72
C PRO A 52 -10.48 -7.31 1.81
N ALA A 53 -9.87 -6.96 0.68
CA ALA A 53 -8.48 -6.51 0.61
C ALA A 53 -8.37 -5.26 -0.27
N PRO A 54 -7.36 -4.40 -0.06
CA PRO A 54 -7.11 -3.26 -0.93
C PRO A 54 -6.91 -3.69 -2.39
N PRO A 55 -7.69 -3.15 -3.35
CA PRO A 55 -7.53 -3.49 -4.76
C PRO A 55 -6.17 -3.06 -5.31
N VAL A 56 -5.68 -3.77 -6.31
CA VAL A 56 -4.55 -3.30 -7.11
C VAL A 56 -5.10 -2.48 -8.26
N PHE A 57 -4.46 -1.37 -8.58
CA PHE A 57 -4.82 -0.51 -9.70
C PHE A 57 -3.68 -0.48 -10.71
N LEU A 58 -4.04 -0.55 -12.00
CA LEU A 58 -3.13 -0.33 -13.12
C LEU A 58 -3.49 0.99 -13.80
N ALA A 59 -2.51 1.73 -14.32
CA ALA A 59 -2.81 2.90 -15.16
C ALA A 59 -2.45 2.61 -16.62
N PRO A 60 -3.42 2.16 -17.45
CA PRO A 60 -3.17 1.96 -18.88
C PRO A 60 -2.73 3.27 -19.55
N PRO A 61 -1.74 3.22 -20.46
CA PRO A 61 -1.32 4.39 -21.22
C PRO A 61 -2.50 5.02 -22.00
N GLY A 62 -2.61 6.35 -21.97
CA GLY A 62 -3.58 7.10 -22.77
C GLY A 62 -4.97 7.29 -22.16
N LEU A 63 -5.28 6.65 -21.03
CA LEU A 63 -6.57 6.76 -20.34
C LEU A 63 -6.61 7.87 -19.27
N GLY A 64 -5.45 8.20 -18.69
CA GLY A 64 -5.35 9.23 -17.65
C GLY A 64 -6.07 8.87 -16.34
N LEU A 65 -6.30 7.57 -16.10
CA LEU A 65 -6.95 7.06 -14.90
C LEU A 65 -6.35 5.70 -14.50
N SER A 66 -6.47 5.33 -13.23
CA SER A 66 -6.01 4.04 -12.71
C SER A 66 -7.21 3.12 -12.51
N ILE A 67 -7.21 1.91 -13.07
CA ILE A 67 -8.33 0.96 -13.04
C ILE A 67 -8.00 -0.20 -12.12
N ALA A 68 -8.93 -0.58 -11.26
CA ALA A 68 -8.79 -1.73 -10.38
C ALA A 68 -8.77 -3.05 -11.15
N ILE A 69 -7.96 -3.98 -10.66
CA ILE A 69 -7.84 -5.35 -11.14
C ILE A 69 -8.05 -6.33 -9.97
N ASP A 70 -8.28 -7.61 -10.29
CA ASP A 70 -8.50 -8.69 -9.32
C ASP A 70 -9.68 -8.45 -8.36
N ILE A 71 -10.67 -7.65 -8.77
CA ILE A 71 -11.95 -7.46 -8.07
C ILE A 71 -13.10 -7.58 -9.07
N PRO A 72 -14.31 -7.98 -8.63
CA PRO A 72 -15.46 -8.16 -9.52
C PRO A 72 -16.14 -6.84 -9.94
N TYR A 73 -15.59 -5.70 -9.53
CA TYR A 73 -16.21 -4.38 -9.75
C TYR A 73 -15.35 -3.51 -10.66
N ASP A 74 -16.02 -2.82 -11.58
CA ASP A 74 -15.38 -1.83 -12.44
C ASP A 74 -15.11 -0.55 -11.65
N MET A 75 -13.97 -0.54 -10.96
CA MET A 75 -13.52 0.55 -10.10
C MET A 75 -12.34 1.30 -10.71
N VAL A 76 -12.34 2.61 -10.52
CA VAL A 76 -11.30 3.52 -10.99
C VAL A 76 -10.85 4.43 -9.86
N TYR A 77 -9.56 4.74 -9.80
CA TYR A 77 -8.96 5.71 -8.90
C TYR A 77 -8.49 6.95 -9.67
N ILE A 78 -8.98 8.13 -9.27
CA ILE A 78 -8.67 9.44 -9.88
C ILE A 78 -8.60 10.48 -8.76
N ASP A 79 -7.49 11.21 -8.67
CA ASP A 79 -7.30 12.36 -7.78
C ASP A 79 -7.72 12.10 -6.31
N GLY A 80 -7.35 10.94 -5.76
CA GLY A 80 -7.66 10.60 -4.36
C GLY A 80 -9.08 10.09 -4.12
N LEU A 81 -9.87 9.92 -5.16
CA LEU A 81 -11.24 9.40 -5.09
C LEU A 81 -11.37 8.08 -5.86
N TYR A 82 -12.21 7.21 -5.31
CA TYR A 82 -12.61 5.95 -5.93
C TYR A 82 -13.93 6.15 -6.63
N TYR A 83 -14.04 5.63 -7.85
CA TYR A 83 -15.24 5.63 -8.66
C TYR A 83 -15.61 4.19 -8.97
N VAL A 84 -16.87 3.81 -8.81
CA VAL A 84 -17.38 2.49 -9.19
C VAL A 84 -18.57 2.64 -10.12
N TYR A 85 -18.61 1.84 -11.18
CA TYR A 85 -19.76 1.76 -12.06
C TYR A 85 -20.75 0.72 -11.52
N HIS A 86 -21.95 1.16 -11.17
CA HIS A 86 -22.99 0.32 -10.58
C HIS A 86 -24.37 0.80 -11.02
N GLY A 87 -25.28 -0.11 -11.38
CA GLY A 87 -26.64 0.28 -11.76
C GLY A 87 -26.70 1.33 -12.88
N LYS A 88 -25.82 1.19 -13.88
CA LYS A 88 -25.64 2.12 -15.02
C LYS A 88 -25.18 3.54 -14.65
N ASN A 89 -24.74 3.75 -13.41
CA ASN A 89 -24.31 5.06 -12.92
C ASN A 89 -22.94 4.96 -12.24
N TRP A 90 -22.17 6.04 -12.33
CA TRP A 90 -20.94 6.16 -11.58
C TRP A 90 -21.23 6.64 -10.17
N HIS A 91 -20.57 6.02 -9.20
CA HIS A 91 -20.61 6.40 -7.79
C HIS A 91 -19.20 6.72 -7.33
N ARG A 92 -19.02 7.72 -6.48
CA ARG A 92 -17.72 8.07 -5.90
C ARG A 92 -17.67 7.84 -4.39
N GLY A 93 -16.48 7.54 -3.90
CA GLY A 93 -16.18 7.37 -2.48
C GLY A 93 -14.75 7.79 -2.16
N ARG A 94 -14.48 8.05 -0.88
CA ARG A 94 -13.11 8.37 -0.40
C ARG A 94 -12.29 7.12 -0.08
N HIS A 95 -12.95 5.96 -0.02
CA HIS A 95 -12.33 4.66 0.18
C HIS A 95 -12.87 3.67 -0.85
N TYR A 96 -12.12 2.61 -1.14
CA TYR A 96 -12.54 1.56 -2.07
C TYR A 96 -13.74 0.74 -1.56
N ASN A 97 -14.11 0.87 -0.28
CA ASN A 97 -15.32 0.31 0.32
C ASN A 97 -16.43 1.36 0.53
N GLY A 98 -16.34 2.52 -0.13
CA GLY A 98 -17.28 3.62 0.06
C GLY A 98 -16.97 4.48 1.29
N PRO A 99 -17.96 5.21 1.85
CA PRO A 99 -19.35 5.28 1.43
C PRO A 99 -19.50 5.82 0.00
N TRP A 100 -20.49 5.31 -0.73
CA TRP A 100 -20.71 5.62 -2.14
C TRP A 100 -21.74 6.73 -2.32
N THR A 101 -21.46 7.65 -3.23
CA THR A 101 -22.37 8.74 -3.61
C THR A 101 -22.53 8.76 -5.12
N PRO A 102 -23.76 8.77 -5.66
CA PRO A 102 -23.97 8.85 -7.10
C PRO A 102 -23.39 10.15 -7.65
N VAL A 103 -22.78 10.05 -8.84
CA VAL A 103 -22.17 11.16 -9.57
C VAL A 103 -22.94 11.34 -10.86
N ARG A 104 -23.37 12.58 -11.10
CA ARG A 104 -24.00 12.95 -12.38
C ARG A 104 -22.93 12.99 -13.47
N GLY A 105 -23.30 12.63 -14.70
CA GLY A 105 -22.35 12.51 -15.82
C GLY A 105 -21.58 13.80 -16.15
N ASP A 106 -22.19 14.97 -15.94
CA ASP A 106 -21.59 16.30 -16.11
C ASP A 106 -20.49 16.60 -15.08
N LEU A 107 -20.58 15.99 -13.89
CA LEU A 107 -19.63 16.12 -12.78
C LEU A 107 -18.54 15.04 -12.77
N LEU A 108 -18.51 14.15 -13.77
CA LEU A 108 -17.46 13.14 -13.88
C LEU A 108 -16.12 13.79 -14.26
N PRO A 109 -15.01 13.29 -13.68
CA PRO A 109 -13.68 13.64 -14.14
C PRO A 109 -13.51 13.41 -15.65
N TYR A 110 -12.66 14.21 -16.28
CA TYR A 110 -12.47 14.20 -17.73
C TYR A 110 -12.18 12.79 -18.28
N GLY A 111 -11.35 12.00 -17.62
CA GLY A 111 -11.06 10.62 -18.04
C GLY A 111 -12.30 9.73 -18.13
N LEU A 112 -13.18 9.77 -17.12
CA LEU A 112 -14.44 8.99 -17.12
C LEU A 112 -15.49 9.55 -18.07
N ARG A 113 -15.48 10.86 -18.32
CA ARG A 113 -16.40 11.50 -19.25
C ARG A 113 -16.02 11.25 -20.70
N LYS A 114 -14.72 11.18 -20.99
CA LYS A 114 -14.18 10.97 -22.34
C LYS A 114 -14.36 9.53 -22.83
N HIS A 115 -14.20 8.55 -21.93
CA HIS A 115 -14.22 7.13 -22.28
C HIS A 115 -15.53 6.47 -21.87
N LYS A 116 -16.15 5.69 -22.74
CA LYS A 116 -17.32 4.90 -22.35
C LYS A 116 -16.87 3.81 -21.37
N HIS A 117 -17.77 3.38 -20.49
CA HIS A 117 -17.50 2.29 -19.56
C HIS A 117 -16.89 1.05 -20.25
N LYS A 118 -17.44 0.66 -21.40
CA LYS A 118 -16.94 -0.47 -22.19
C LYS A 118 -15.48 -0.28 -22.64
N ASP A 119 -15.09 0.94 -23.01
CA ASP A 119 -13.72 1.22 -23.44
C ASP A 119 -12.75 1.08 -22.26
N ILE A 120 -13.14 1.57 -21.09
CA ILE A 120 -12.38 1.43 -19.84
C ILE A 120 -12.14 -0.05 -19.53
N VAL A 121 -13.19 -0.90 -19.62
CA VAL A 121 -13.09 -2.35 -19.42
C VAL A 121 -12.14 -3.00 -20.44
N ILE A 122 -12.24 -2.66 -21.72
CA ILE A 122 -11.35 -3.21 -22.77
C ILE A 122 -9.89 -2.86 -22.48
N HIS A 123 -9.62 -1.61 -22.09
CA HIS A 123 -8.27 -1.18 -21.74
C HIS A 123 -7.75 -1.86 -20.46
N ARG A 124 -8.60 -2.01 -19.44
CA ARG A 124 -8.28 -2.76 -18.23
C ARG A 124 -7.85 -4.18 -18.58
N ASP A 125 -8.64 -4.89 -19.36
CA ASP A 125 -8.39 -6.30 -19.66
C ASP A 125 -7.09 -6.49 -20.48
N ARG A 126 -6.82 -5.55 -21.41
CA ARG A 126 -5.55 -5.53 -22.15
C ARG A 126 -4.36 -5.29 -21.22
N GLU A 127 -4.44 -4.29 -20.35
CA GLU A 127 -3.35 -3.94 -19.44
C GLU A 127 -3.16 -5.01 -18.36
N TYR A 128 -4.25 -5.61 -17.88
CA TYR A 128 -4.22 -6.72 -16.93
C TYR A 128 -3.52 -7.95 -17.51
N ARG A 129 -3.79 -8.29 -18.78
CA ARG A 129 -3.07 -9.39 -19.46
C ARG A 129 -1.57 -9.14 -19.49
N ARG A 130 -1.17 -7.92 -19.88
CA ARG A 130 0.24 -7.50 -19.87
C ARG A 130 0.84 -7.55 -18.47
N TYR A 131 0.12 -7.05 -17.47
CA TYR A 131 0.53 -7.11 -16.08
C TYR A 131 0.78 -8.55 -15.63
N ARG A 132 -0.17 -9.47 -15.88
CA ARG A 132 -0.04 -10.89 -15.50
C ARG A 132 1.14 -11.59 -16.17
N GLU A 133 1.41 -11.30 -17.43
CA GLU A 133 2.53 -11.87 -18.19
C GLU A 133 3.89 -11.44 -17.62
N HIS A 134 4.01 -10.17 -17.23
CA HIS A 134 5.25 -9.56 -16.78
C HIS A 134 5.44 -9.60 -15.24
N GLN A 135 4.36 -9.77 -14.47
CA GLN A 135 4.43 -9.81 -13.00
C GLN A 135 5.27 -10.98 -12.50
N SER A 136 5.13 -12.16 -13.10
CA SER A 136 5.90 -13.36 -12.72
C SER A 136 7.40 -13.22 -13.00
N ARG A 137 7.75 -12.42 -14.01
CA ARG A 137 9.14 -12.12 -14.41
C ARG A 137 9.73 -10.90 -13.70
N GLY A 138 8.89 -10.11 -13.03
CA GLY A 138 9.30 -8.88 -12.35
C GLY A 138 9.65 -7.72 -13.31
N ASP A 139 9.27 -7.80 -14.59
CA ASP A 139 9.66 -6.84 -15.63
C ASP A 139 8.49 -5.95 -16.11
N TYR A 140 7.39 -5.90 -15.35
CA TYR A 140 6.26 -5.04 -15.69
C TYR A 140 6.63 -3.56 -15.58
N ARG A 141 6.55 -2.86 -16.70
CA ARG A 141 6.93 -1.43 -16.82
C ARG A 141 5.77 -0.45 -16.67
N GLY A 142 4.55 -0.94 -16.46
CA GLY A 142 3.38 -0.08 -16.27
C GLY A 142 3.29 0.49 -14.86
N GLN A 143 2.38 1.43 -14.68
CA GLN A 143 2.14 2.05 -13.37
C GLN A 143 1.19 1.17 -12.55
N VAL A 144 1.65 0.73 -11.38
CA VAL A 144 0.87 -0.04 -10.41
C VAL A 144 0.66 0.80 -9.17
N TYR A 145 -0.58 0.92 -8.72
CA TYR A 145 -0.94 1.60 -7.49
C TYR A 145 -1.69 0.62 -6.57
N ARG A 146 -1.24 0.52 -5.32
CA ARG A 146 -1.94 -0.23 -4.27
C ARG A 146 -2.28 0.74 -3.15
N PRO A 147 -3.57 0.97 -2.85
CA PRO A 147 -3.93 1.75 -1.68
C PRO A 147 -3.50 1.01 -0.42
N VAL A 148 -2.82 1.71 0.47
CA VAL A 148 -2.58 1.24 1.84
C VAL A 148 -3.80 1.59 2.67
N ASP A 149 -4.34 0.63 3.42
CA ASP A 149 -5.35 0.95 4.44
C ASP A 149 -4.69 1.88 5.47
N ARG A 150 -5.41 2.92 5.89
CA ARG A 150 -4.94 3.82 6.95
C ARG A 150 -4.76 3.09 8.28
N ARG A 151 -5.47 1.97 8.50
CA ARG A 151 -5.26 1.10 9.66
C ARG A 151 -3.85 0.53 9.65
N ASP A 152 -3.40 -0.01 8.52
CA ASP A 152 -2.07 -0.57 8.36
C ASP A 152 -1.00 0.51 8.55
N ARG A 153 -1.23 1.72 8.02
CA ARG A 153 -0.27 2.83 8.14
C ARG A 153 0.04 3.19 9.60
N LYS A 154 -0.96 3.15 10.49
CA LYS A 154 -0.75 3.44 11.92
C LYS A 154 0.12 2.39 12.61
N ASP A 155 0.04 1.13 12.20
CA ASP A 155 0.84 0.06 12.80
C ASP A 155 2.29 0.09 12.29
N TRP A 156 2.50 0.42 11.00
CA TRP A 156 3.84 0.69 10.46
C TRP A 156 4.51 1.87 11.18
N ASP A 157 3.83 3.01 11.31
CA ASP A 157 4.37 4.20 11.99
C ASP A 157 4.73 3.92 13.47
N LYS A 158 3.99 3.02 14.14
CA LYS A 158 4.30 2.60 15.52
C LYS A 158 5.51 1.67 15.59
N HIS A 159 5.67 0.76 14.64
CA HIS A 159 6.77 -0.19 14.64
C HIS A 159 8.10 0.54 14.39
N ASP A 160 8.12 1.44 13.40
CA ASP A 160 9.29 2.26 13.10
C ASP A 160 9.68 3.13 14.30
N ARG A 161 8.72 3.79 14.96
CA ARG A 161 9.02 4.56 16.18
C ARG A 161 9.64 3.71 17.28
N LYS A 162 9.14 2.50 17.52
CA LYS A 162 9.71 1.59 18.53
C LYS A 162 11.13 1.17 18.17
N ASP A 163 11.40 0.89 16.90
CA ASP A 163 12.73 0.47 16.46
C ASP A 163 13.73 1.63 16.47
N TRP A 164 13.29 2.85 16.14
CA TRP A 164 14.06 4.08 16.34
C TRP A 164 14.39 4.32 17.81
N ASP A 165 13.41 4.23 18.71
CA ASP A 165 13.62 4.40 20.15
C ASP A 165 14.59 3.35 20.71
N LYS A 166 14.48 2.08 20.26
CA LYS A 166 15.42 1.02 20.65
C LYS A 166 16.84 1.30 20.16
N ARG A 167 16.97 1.80 18.93
CA ARG A 167 18.27 2.14 18.35
C ARG A 167 18.91 3.30 19.11
N ASP A 168 18.14 4.34 19.40
CA ASP A 168 18.61 5.50 20.18
C ASP A 168 19.04 5.09 21.59
N ARG A 169 18.26 4.26 22.29
CA ARG A 169 18.63 3.70 23.60
C ARG A 169 19.93 2.91 23.53
N ARG A 170 20.07 2.00 22.56
CA ARG A 170 21.29 1.20 22.39
C ARG A 170 22.50 2.08 22.10
N ASP A 171 22.33 3.15 21.32
CA ASP A 171 23.42 4.08 21.02
C ASP A 171 23.78 4.97 22.21
N ARG A 172 22.80 5.32 23.05
CA ARG A 172 23.03 6.01 24.33
C ARG A 172 23.78 5.11 25.32
N ASP A 173 23.33 3.88 25.52
CA ASP A 173 23.98 2.89 26.40
C ASP A 173 25.43 2.64 25.98
N LYS A 174 25.70 2.60 24.67
CA LYS A 174 27.07 2.47 24.14
C LYS A 174 27.94 3.68 24.46
N ARG A 175 27.39 4.90 24.37
CA ARG A 175 28.13 6.12 24.73
C ARG A 175 28.42 6.14 26.23
N ASP A 176 27.41 5.85 27.05
CA ASP A 176 27.54 5.84 28.50
C ASP A 176 28.58 4.79 28.94
N ARG A 177 28.53 3.58 28.37
CA ARG A 177 29.54 2.54 28.65
C ARG A 177 30.95 2.98 28.26
N LYS A 178 31.10 3.65 27.11
CA LYS A 178 32.39 4.17 26.66
C LYS A 178 32.92 5.27 27.58
N ASP A 179 32.04 6.11 28.12
CA ASP A 179 32.43 7.16 29.07
C ASP A 179 32.75 6.59 30.46
N TRP A 180 32.05 5.55 30.91
CA TRP A 180 32.42 4.78 32.10
C TRP A 180 33.82 4.16 31.96
N ASP A 181 34.10 3.48 30.84
CA ASP A 181 35.41 2.88 30.58
C ASP A 181 36.54 3.93 30.55
N ARG A 182 36.25 5.15 30.07
CA ARG A 182 37.21 6.26 30.07
C ARG A 182 37.49 6.79 31.47
N ARG A 183 36.45 6.94 32.31
CA ARG A 183 36.60 7.37 33.70
C ARG A 183 37.39 6.36 34.52
N ASP A 184 37.05 5.07 34.39
CA ASP A 184 37.77 4.01 35.11
C ASP A 184 39.25 3.95 34.73
N ARG A 185 39.59 4.15 33.45
CA ARG A 185 40.99 4.28 33.01
C ARG A 185 41.68 5.50 33.62
N HIS A 186 41.01 6.65 33.62
CA HIS A 186 41.57 7.87 34.17
C HIS A 186 41.82 7.75 35.68
N ASP A 187 40.92 7.13 36.43
CA ASP A 187 41.07 6.93 37.88
C ASP A 187 42.22 5.96 38.20
N ARG A 188 42.41 4.89 37.41
CA ARG A 188 43.58 4.01 37.53
C ARG A 188 44.91 4.74 37.28
N ASP A 189 44.96 5.59 36.26
CA ASP A 189 46.15 6.37 35.92
C ASP A 189 46.56 7.36 37.04
N HIS A 190 45.59 7.86 37.83
CA HIS A 190 45.88 8.72 39.00
C HIS A 190 46.36 7.93 40.22
N HIS A 191 45.90 6.69 40.39
CA HIS A 191 46.37 5.85 41.50
C HIS A 191 47.82 5.40 41.34
N ASP A 192 48.27 5.10 40.12
CA ASP A 192 49.67 4.69 39.87
C ASP A 192 50.67 5.85 40.00
N ARG A 193 50.26 7.09 39.72
CA ARG A 193 51.13 8.28 39.88
C ARG A 193 51.29 8.75 41.32
N GLY A 194 50.51 8.23 42.26
CA GLY A 194 50.55 8.59 43.67
C GLY A 194 51.63 7.88 44.50
N HIS A 195 52.20 6.78 44.00
CA HIS A 195 53.08 5.91 44.80
C HIS A 195 54.58 6.24 44.74
N ASP A 196 55.00 7.19 43.91
CA ASP A 196 56.43 7.52 43.72
C ASP A 196 56.95 8.77 44.46
N ARG A 197 56.11 9.46 45.25
CA ARG A 197 56.52 10.69 45.99
C ARG A 197 56.82 10.49 47.49
N GLY A 198 57.18 9.28 47.90
CA GLY A 198 57.29 8.91 49.32
C GLY A 198 58.68 8.56 49.87
N LYS A 199 59.76 8.55 49.08
CA LYS A 199 61.07 8.08 49.53
C LYS A 199 62.22 9.03 49.17
N ASP A 200 62.26 10.22 49.77
CA ASP A 200 63.52 11.00 49.79
C ASP A 200 63.61 12.04 50.92
N LYS A 201 63.32 11.63 52.15
CA LYS A 201 63.62 12.44 53.33
C LYS A 201 64.28 11.58 54.41
N GLY A 202 65.59 11.69 54.53
CA GLY A 202 66.27 11.37 55.80
C GLY A 202 67.63 10.70 55.68
N LYS A 203 68.62 11.32 55.04
CA LYS A 203 70.04 11.07 55.31
C LYS A 203 70.86 12.32 54.97
N ASP A 204 70.89 13.30 55.87
CA ASP A 204 71.90 14.37 55.87
C ASP A 204 71.88 15.09 57.23
N ARG A 205 72.37 14.41 58.27
CA ARG A 205 72.85 15.03 59.50
C ARG A 205 73.94 14.13 60.06
N ASP A 206 75.18 14.41 59.66
CA ASP A 206 76.40 14.06 60.41
C ASP A 206 77.59 14.75 59.73
N ARG A 207 77.74 16.06 59.95
CA ARG A 207 79.00 16.78 59.70
C ARG A 207 79.07 18.02 60.60
N ARG A 208 80.12 18.03 61.43
CA ARG A 208 80.79 19.17 62.11
C ARG A 208 80.42 19.40 63.59
N HIS A 209 81.39 19.11 64.46
CA HIS A 209 82.01 20.00 65.47
C HIS A 209 83.34 19.30 65.86
N ASP A 210 84.50 19.76 65.35
CA ASP A 210 85.52 20.63 66.03
C ASP A 210 86.40 19.78 66.99
N ARG A 211 87.75 19.59 66.93
CA ARG A 211 88.94 20.45 66.67
C ARG A 211 88.76 21.85 67.23
N ASP A 212 89.31 22.21 68.40
CA ASP A 212 90.71 22.08 68.86
C ASP A 212 90.84 21.75 70.37
#